data_AF-A0A4Q3VU82-F1
#
_entry.id   AF-A0A4Q3VU82-F1
#
_cell.length_a   1.000
_cell.length_b   1.000
_cell.length_c   1.000
_cell.angle_alpha   90.00
_cell.angle_beta   90.00
_cell.angle_gamma   90.00
#
_symmetry.space_group_name_H-M   'P 1'
#
loop_
_entity.id
_entity.type
_entity.pdbx_description
1 polymer ?
#
loop_
_entity_poly.entity_id
_entity_poly.type
_entity_poly.pdbx_seq_one_letter_code
_entity_poly.pdbx_strand_id
1 'polypeptide(L)' 'MKISREIKTAILVIASILLFIWGYGFLKGTDLLTNSRVFYVEYDNVEGLLPSAPVTINGFAVGKIRKITLWERYFV' A
#
# COMPACT_ATOMS: atom_id res chain seq x y z
N MET A 1 -1.13 -4.86 41.79
CA MET A 1 0.23 -4.99 41.23
C MET A 1 0.67 -3.63 40.70
N LYS A 2 1.83 -3.11 41.12
CA LYS A 2 2.32 -1.81 40.64
C LYS A 2 3.09 -2.06 39.35
N ILE A 3 2.62 -1.53 38.22
CA ILE A 3 3.39 -1.55 36.98
C ILE A 3 4.65 -0.71 37.23
N SER A 4 5.83 -1.32 37.10
CA SER A 4 7.09 -0.62 37.32
C SER A 4 7.37 0.35 36.17
N ARG A 5 8.26 1.32 36.42
CA ARG A 5 8.67 2.26 35.37
C ARG A 5 9.36 1.54 34.22
N GLU A 6 10.07 0.43 34.47
CA GLU A 6 10.70 -0.36 33.41
C GLU A 6 9.67 -0.98 32.45
N ILE A 7 8.57 -1.52 32.98
CA ILE A 7 7.52 -2.16 32.17
C ILE A 7 6.84 -1.13 31.25
N LYS A 8 6.62 0.10 31.72
CA LYS A 8 6.05 1.18 30.88
C LYS A 8 6.97 1.52 29.72
N THR A 9 8.27 1.62 29.97
CA THR A 9 9.26 1.92 28.92
C THR A 9 9.34 0.78 27.91
N ALA A 10 9.33 -0.47 28.37
CA ALA A 10 9.35 -1.64 27.47
C ALA A 10 8.13 -1.66 26.53
N ILE A 11 6.93 -1.40 27.06
CA ILE A 11 5.70 -1.31 26.26
C ILE A 11 5.80 -0.18 25.23
N LEU A 12 6.32 1.00 25.62
CA LEU A 12 6.49 2.13 24.70
C LEU A 12 7.41 1.79 23.53
N VAL A 13 8.53 1.11 23.80
CA VAL A 13 9.49 0.70 22.76
C VAL A 13 8.85 -0.29 21.80
N ILE A 14 8.18 -1.32 22.32
CA ILE A 14 7.50 -2.33 21.50
C ILE A 14 6.38 -1.70 20.67
N ALA A 15 5.57 -0.83 21.29
CA ALA A 15 4.52 -0.09 20.60
C ALA A 15 5.09 0.77 19.47
N SER A 16 6.20 1.47 19.71
CA SER A 16 6.87 2.28 18.69
C SER A 16 7.31 1.45 17.49
N ILE A 17 7.93 0.29 17.72
CA ILE A 17 8.38 -0.60 16.63
C ILE A 17 7.19 -1.13 15.83
N LEU A 18 6.13 -1.57 16.50
CA LEU A 18 4.90 -2.03 15.85
C LEU A 18 4.26 -0.92 14.99
N LEU A 19 4.21 0.30 15.53
CA LEU A 19 3.67 1.46 14.85
C LEU A 19 4.54 1.85 13.65
N PHE A 20 5.85 1.71 13.73
CA PHE A 20 6.75 1.93 12.59
C PHE A 20 6.52 0.93 11.46
N ILE A 21 6.42 -0.38 11.76
CA ILE A 21 6.18 -1.41 10.74
C ILE A 21 4.82 -1.19 10.07
N TRP A 22 3.79 -0.95 10.88
CA TRP A 22 2.43 -0.70 10.38
C TRP A 22 2.35 0.62 9.60
N GLY A 23 2.93 1.70 10.14
CA GLY A 23 2.94 3.03 9.55
C GLY A 23 3.71 3.08 8.22
N TYR A 24 4.81 2.34 8.09
CA TYR A 24 5.54 2.21 6.82
C TYR A 24 4.66 1.59 5.73
N GLY A 25 3.91 0.53 6.06
CA GLY A 25 2.96 -0.08 5.12
C GLY A 25 1.79 0.84 4.76
N PHE A 26 1.30 1.63 5.73
CA PHE A 26 0.27 2.65 5.51
C PHE A 26 0.75 3.74 4.54
N LEU A 27 1.95 4.30 4.73
CA LEU A 27 2.52 5.31 3.84
C LEU A 27 2.75 4.78 2.42
N LYS A 28 3.07 3.49 2.28
CA LYS A 28 3.19 2.83 0.98
C LYS A 28 1.85 2.62 0.28
N GLY A 29 0.72 2.91 0.94
CA GLY A 29 -0.62 2.70 0.39
C GLY A 29 -0.93 1.23 0.12
N THR A 30 -0.13 0.30 0.65
CA THR A 30 -0.46 -1.11 0.69
C THR A 30 -1.42 -1.32 1.84
N ASP A 31 -2.70 -1.51 1.53
CA ASP A 31 -3.70 -1.92 2.51
C ASP A 31 -3.26 -3.22 3.19
N LEU A 32 -2.64 -3.12 4.37
CA LEU A 32 -2.17 -4.26 5.16
C LEU A 32 -3.33 -4.98 5.88
N LEU A 33 -4.46 -4.29 6.05
CA LEU A 33 -5.61 -4.74 6.85
C LEU A 33 -6.85 -5.07 6.01
N THR A 34 -6.83 -4.77 4.71
CA THR A 34 -8.01 -4.89 3.83
C THR A 34 -7.78 -5.97 2.78
N ASN A 35 -8.76 -6.87 2.60
CA ASN A 35 -8.78 -7.87 1.52
C ASN A 35 -9.00 -7.19 0.16
N SER A 36 -7.98 -6.51 -0.36
CA SER A 36 -8.02 -5.90 -1.69
C SER A 36 -7.86 -6.97 -2.77
N ARG A 37 -8.84 -7.10 -3.67
CA ARG A 37 -8.69 -7.91 -4.89
C ARG A 37 -7.83 -7.17 -5.90
N VAL A 38 -6.76 -7.81 -6.37
CA VAL A 38 -5.88 -7.26 -7.41
C VAL A 38 -6.38 -7.74 -8.76
N PHE A 39 -6.64 -6.78 -9.66
CA PHE A 39 -7.04 -7.05 -11.04
C PHE A 39 -5.92 -6.59 -11.97
N TYR A 40 -5.72 -7.33 -13.05
CA TYR A 40 -4.76 -7.02 -14.11
C TYR A 40 -5.52 -6.76 -15.40
N VAL A 41 -5.09 -5.73 -16.12
CA VAL A 41 -5.66 -5.29 -17.38
C VAL A 41 -4.52 -4.87 -18.29
N GLU A 42 -4.62 -5.21 -19.57
CA GLU A 42 -3.68 -4.81 -20.61
C GLU A 42 -4.27 -3.62 -21.36
N TYR A 43 -3.43 -2.63 -21.63
CA TYR A 43 -3.76 -1.43 -22.39
C TYR A 43 -2.66 -1.18 -23.40
N ASP A 44 -3.04 -0.71 -24.59
CA ASP A 44 -2.09 -0.39 -25.66
C ASP A 44 -1.24 0.85 -25.35
N ASN A 45 -1.79 1.79 -24.56
CA ASN A 45 -1.10 3.00 -24.14
C ASN A 45 -1.40 3.29 -22.66
N VAL A 46 -0.34 3.51 -21.88
CA VAL A 46 -0.38 3.82 -20.44
C VAL A 46 0.32 5.15 -20.11
N GLU A 47 0.53 6.00 -21.12
CA GLU A 47 1.15 7.31 -20.99
C GLU A 47 0.34 8.20 -20.04
N GLY A 48 1.04 8.88 -19.12
CA GLY A 48 0.41 9.73 -18.10
C GLY A 48 -0.22 8.96 -16.93
N LEU A 49 -0.25 7.63 -16.93
CA LEU A 49 -0.65 6.86 -15.75
C LEU A 49 0.48 6.84 -14.72
N LEU A 50 0.17 7.29 -13.51
CA LEU A 50 1.08 7.28 -12.38
C LEU A 50 0.74 6.13 -11.43
N PRO A 51 1.76 5.43 -10.88
CA PRO A 51 1.55 4.56 -9.73
C PRO A 51 0.84 5.31 -8.60
N SER A 52 -0.08 4.65 -7.92
CA SER A 52 -0.94 5.20 -6.86
C SER A 52 -2.03 6.19 -7.31
N ALA A 53 -2.16 6.47 -8.61
CA ALA A 53 -3.30 7.25 -9.11
C ALA A 53 -4.63 6.54 -8.79
N PRO A 54 -5.71 7.28 -8.47
CA PRO A 54 -7.01 6.71 -8.13
C PRO A 54 -7.68 6.11 -9.37
N VAL A 55 -8.19 4.89 -9.22
CA VAL A 55 -9.09 4.26 -10.21
C VAL A 55 -10.50 4.70 -9.86
N THR A 56 -11.21 5.29 -10.82
CA THR A 56 -12.58 5.79 -10.61
C THR A 56 -13.60 5.05 -11.46
N ILE A 57 -14.81 4.88 -10.92
CA ILE A 57 -16.00 4.40 -11.64
C ILE A 57 -17.10 5.43 -11.41
N ASN A 58 -17.67 5.98 -12.49
CA ASN A 58 -18.68 7.04 -12.43
C ASN A 58 -18.27 8.24 -11.54
N GLY A 59 -16.98 8.58 -11.51
CA GLY A 59 -16.44 9.67 -10.70
C GLY A 59 -16.12 9.33 -9.24
N PHE A 60 -16.46 8.13 -8.75
CA PHE A 60 -16.11 7.68 -7.41
C PHE A 60 -14.81 6.89 -7.41
N ALA A 61 -13.88 7.19 -6.50
CA ALA A 61 -12.64 6.44 -6.34
C ALA A 61 -12.91 5.07 -5.73
N VAL A 62 -12.61 4.00 -6.47
CA VAL A 62 -12.84 2.60 -6.08
C VAL A 62 -11.55 1.82 -5.84
N GLY A 63 -10.39 2.39 -6.19
CA GLY A 63 -9.10 1.74 -6.02
C GLY A 63 -7.93 2.62 -6.40
N LYS A 64 -6.73 2.02 -6.49
CA LYS A 64 -5.49 2.69 -6.90
C LYS A 64 -4.66 1.80 -7.80
N ILE A 65 -3.93 2.41 -8.74
CA ILE A 65 -2.98 1.71 -9.61
C ILE A 65 -1.79 1.23 -8.76
N ARG A 66 -1.58 -0.09 -8.68
CA ARG A 66 -0.45 -0.65 -7.90
C ARG A 66 0.87 -0.69 -8.67
N LYS A 67 0.83 -1.14 -9.93
CA LYS A 67 2.02 -1.33 -10.77
C LYS A 67 1.66 -1.23 -12.24
N ILE A 68 2.56 -0.66 -13.03
CA ILE A 68 2.51 -0.62 -14.49
C ILE A 68 3.73 -1.41 -14.99
N THR A 69 3.53 -2.34 -15.91
CA THR A 69 4.59 -3.14 -16.54
C THR A 69 4.44 -2.99 -18.05
N LEU A 70 5.53 -2.62 -18.73
CA LEU A 70 5.59 -2.57 -20.18
C LEU A 70 6.15 -3.90 -20.71
N TRP A 71 5.47 -4.49 -21.68
CA TRP A 71 5.94 -5.68 -22.37
C TRP A 71 6.54 -5.26 -23.71
N GLU A 72 7.84 -5.45 -23.88
CA GLU A 72 8.47 -5.28 -25.19
C GLU A 72 8.08 -6.50 -26.05
N ARG A 73 7.19 -6.33 -27.03
CA ARG A 73 7.03 -7.36 -28.06
C ARG A 73 8.26 -7.30 -28.94
N TYR A 74 9.16 -8.28 -28.78
CA TYR A 74 10.20 -8.54 -29.77
C TYR A 74 9.51 -8.86 -31.10
N PHE A 75 9.62 -7.96 -32.06
CA PHE A 75 9.18 -8.18 -33.43
C PHE A 75 10.08 -9.27 -34.04
N VAL A 76 9.50 -10.42 -34.39
CA VAL A 76 10.08 -11.42 -35.30
C VAL A 76 9.45 -11.24 -36.67
#